data_AF-X1K2R8-F1
#
_entry.id   AF-X1K2R8-F1
#
_cell.length_a   1.000
_cell.length_b   1.000
_cell.length_c   1.000
_cell.angle_alpha   90.00
_cell.angle_beta   90.00
_cell.angle_gamma   90.00
#
_symmetry.space_group_name_H-M   'P 1'
#
loop_
_entity.id
_entity.type
_entity.pdbx_description
1 polymer ?
#
loop_
_entity_poly.entity_id
_entity_poly.type
_entity_poly.pdbx_seq_one_letter_code
_entity_poly.pdbx_strand_id
1 'polypeptide(L)' 'MGKNIKGVEARQILDSRGNPTVEVEVRLEDGSIGRASVPSG' A
#
# COMPACT_ATOMS: atom_id res chain seq x y z
N MET A 1 11.06 17.04 9.93
CA MET A 1 10.12 15.95 9.64
C MET A 1 10.80 14.99 8.68
N GLY A 2 11.16 13.78 9.12
CA GLY A 2 11.95 12.84 8.32
C GLY A 2 11.08 12.05 7.34
N LYS A 3 11.45 11.99 6.06
CA LYS A 3 10.71 11.29 4.99
C LYS A 3 11.21 9.87 4.72
N ASN A 4 11.96 9.29 5.66
CA ASN A 4 12.48 7.95 5.50
C ASN A 4 11.36 6.93 5.65
N ILE A 5 11.38 5.91 4.79
CA ILE A 5 10.43 4.80 4.86
C ILE A 5 10.79 3.94 6.07
N LYS A 6 9.80 3.73 6.95
CA LYS A 6 9.91 2.92 8.16
C LYS A 6 9.42 1.49 7.93
N GLY A 7 8.39 1.33 7.11
CA GLY A 7 7.80 0.02 6.85
C GLY A 7 6.94 0.02 5.60
N VAL A 8 6.85 -1.17 5.00
CA VAL A 8 6.04 -1.45 3.82
C VAL A 8 5.34 -2.79 4.06
N GLU A 9 4.00 -2.77 4.07
CA GLU A 9 3.18 -3.97 4.26
C GLU A 9 2.27 -4.14 3.04
N ALA A 10 2.31 -5.32 2.43
CA ALA A 10 1.51 -5.65 1.26
C ALA A 10 0.48 -6.73 1.58
N ARG A 11 -0.68 -6.68 0.93
CA ARG A 11 -1.73 -7.70 1.02
C ARG A 11 -2.40 -7.91 -0.33
N GLN A 12 -2.90 -9.12 -0.55
CA GLN A 12 -3.77 -9.41 -1.68
C GLN A 12 -5.19 -8.94 -1.37
N ILE A 13 -5.81 -8.24 -2.32
CA ILE A 13 -7.23 -7.85 -2.31
C ILE A 13 -7.88 -8.29 -3.63
N LEU A 14 -9.19 -8.06 -3.79
CA LEU A 14 -9.87 -8.21 -5.07
C LEU A 14 -10.17 -6.83 -5.67
N ASP A 15 -9.99 -6.69 -6.98
CA ASP A 15 -10.39 -5.49 -7.73
C ASP A 15 -11.90 -5.46 -8.02
N SER A 16 -12.37 -4.44 -8.74
CA SER A 16 -13.79 -4.31 -9.12
C SER A 16 -14.32 -5.40 -10.05
N ARG A 17 -13.45 -6.21 -10.66
CA ARG A 17 -13.79 -7.36 -11.51
C ARG A 17 -13.66 -8.69 -10.76
N GLY A 18 -13.30 -8.67 -9.48
CA GLY A 18 -13.08 -9.87 -8.68
C GLY A 18 -11.72 -10.55 -8.92
N ASN A 19 -10.79 -9.89 -9.61
CA ASN A 19 -9.46 -10.43 -9.83
C ASN A 19 -8.54 -10.11 -8.64
N PRO A 20 -7.63 -11.03 -8.25
CA PRO A 20 -6.59 -10.73 -7.29
C PRO A 20 -5.75 -9.51 -7.74
N THR A 21 -5.57 -8.55 -6.83
CA THR A 21 -4.64 -7.42 -7.00
C THR A 21 -3.91 -7.12 -5.69
N VAL A 22 -2.90 -6.24 -5.76
CA VAL A 22 -2.03 -5.87 -4.64
C VAL A 22 -2.44 -4.53 -4.08
N GLU A 23 -2.48 -4.46 -2.76
CA GLU A 23 -2.57 -3.22 -2.00
C GLU A 23 -1.39 -3.10 -1.04
N VAL A 24 -0.83 -1.90 -0.94
CA VAL A 24 0.33 -1.61 -0.10
C VAL A 24 0.03 -0.45 0.84
N GLU A 25 0.44 -0.61 2.09
CA GLU A 25 0.54 0.45 3.09
C GLU A 25 2.02 0.78 3.34
N VAL A 26 2.38 2.06 3.34
CA VAL A 26 3.72 2.58 3.63
C VAL A 26 3.64 3.48 4.86
N ARG A 27 4.51 3.23 5.84
CA ARG A 27 4.68 4.08 7.03
C ARG A 27 6.01 4.82 6.94
N LEU A 28 6.00 6.13 7.21
CA LEU A 28 7.22 6.95 7.32
C LEU A 28 7.64 7.11 8.79
N GLU A 29 8.89 7.49 9.03
CA GLU A 29 9.38 7.75 10.39
C GLU A 29 8.68 8.92 11.09
N ASP A 30 8.10 9.85 10.34
CA ASP A 30 7.30 10.94 10.90
C ASP A 30 5.87 10.54 11.28
N GLY A 31 5.50 9.27 11.10
CA GLY A 31 4.18 8.74 11.40
C GLY A 31 3.17 8.87 10.27
N SER A 32 3.51 9.50 9.14
CA SER A 32 2.64 9.54 7.96
C SER A 32 2.39 8.14 7.41
N ILE A 33 1.16 7.90 6.95
CA ILE A 33 0.73 6.63 6.35
C ILE A 33 0.14 6.90 4.97
N GLY A 34 0.64 6.18 3.96
CA GLY A 34 0.08 6.15 2.61
C GLY A 34 -0.40 4.75 2.28
N ARG A 35 -1.57 4.63 1.64
CA ARG A 35 -2.12 3.34 1.19
C ARG A 35 -2.64 3.46 -0.23
N ALA A 36 -2.33 2.47 -1.07
CA ALA A 36 -2.77 2.44 -2.46
C ALA A 36 -2.99 1.00 -2.94
N SER A 37 -4.06 0.81 -3.71
CA SER A 37 -4.33 -0.39 -4.51
C SER A 37 -3.96 -0.14 -5.96
N VAL A 38 -3.29 -1.11 -6.60
CA VAL A 38 -2.96 -1.03 -8.02
C VAL A 38 -4.06 -1.72 -8.84
N PRO A 39 -4.47 -1.21 -10.02
CA PRO A 39 -5.36 -1.94 -10.92
C PRO A 39 -4.76 -3.29 -11.33
N SER A 40 -5.61 -4.30 -11.56
CA SER A 40 -5.13 -5.56 -12.13
C SER A 40 -4.89 -5.42 -13.64
N GLY A 41 -3.72 -5.89 -14.10
CA GLY A 41 -3.32 -5.88 -15.52
C GLY A 41 -2.14 -4.97 -15.82
#